data_AF-A0A2E6AIX2-F1
#
_entry.id   AF-A0A2E6AIX2-F1
#
_cell.length_a   1.000
_cell.length_b   1.000
_cell.length_c   1.000
_cell.angle_alpha   90.00
_cell.angle_beta   90.00
_cell.angle_gamma   90.00
#
_symmetry.space_group_name_H-M   'P 1'
#
loop_
_entity.id
_entity.type
_entity.pdbx_description
1 polymer ?
#
loop_
_entity_poly.entity_id
_entity_poly.type
_entity_poly.pdbx_seq_one_letter_code
_entity_poly.pdbx_strand_id
1 'polypeptide(L)' 'MLVLSRKKSEKIKLGDSIEITVIRVCGNKVRLGIHAPNHVPVLREELKK' A
#
# COMPACT_ATOMS: atom_id res chain seq x y z
N MET A 1 -1.29 15.90 2.69
CA MET A 1 -1.46 14.55 3.29
C MET A 1 -2.94 14.19 3.21
N LEU A 2 -3.29 13.10 2.52
CA LEU A 2 -4.66 12.58 2.47
C LEU A 2 -4.77 11.39 3.42
N VAL A 3 -5.68 11.45 4.39
CA VAL A 3 -5.86 10.39 5.40
C VAL A 3 -7.12 9.61 5.09
N LEU A 4 -6.98 8.30 4.87
CA LEU A 4 -8.08 7.40 4.55
C LEU A 4 -8.07 6.22 5.52
N SER A 5 -9.19 6.00 6.22
CA SER A 5 -9.39 4.80 7.05
C SER A 5 -9.95 3.68 6.18
N ARG A 6 -9.25 2.55 6.13
CA ARG A 6 -9.63 1.34 5.37
C ARG A 6 -9.70 0.11 6.28
N LYS A 7 -10.68 -0.75 6.03
CA LYS A 7 -10.85 -2.07 6.64
C LYS A 7 -10.04 -3.12 5.85
N LYS A 8 -9.95 -4.33 6.43
CA LYS A 8 -9.37 -5.49 5.75
C LYS A 8 -10.03 -5.71 4.38
N SER A 9 -9.24 -6.05 3.37
CA SER A 9 -9.63 -6.27 1.98
C SER A 9 -10.07 -5.03 1.20
N GLU A 10 -10.00 -3.82 1.78
CA GLU A 10 -10.22 -2.62 1.00
C GLU A 10 -8.97 -2.20 0.22
N LYS A 11 -9.21 -1.46 -0.87
CA LYS A 11 -8.17 -1.04 -1.80
C LYS A 11 -8.13 0.47 -1.95
N ILE A 12 -6.94 1.00 -2.15
CA ILE A 12 -6.65 2.40 -2.44
C ILE A 12 -6.02 2.43 -3.83
N LYS A 13 -6.60 3.18 -4.75
CA LYS A 13 -6.02 3.39 -6.08
C LYS A 13 -5.32 4.73 -6.13
N LEU A 14 -4.11 4.73 -6.69
CA LEU A 14 -3.29 5.92 -6.91
C LEU A 14 -3.12 6.06 -8.43
N GLY A 15 -3.87 6.98 -9.04
CA GLY A 15 -3.99 7.07 -10.49
C GLY A 15 -4.59 5.80 -11.10
N ASP A 16 -4.16 5.45 -12.31
CA ASP A 16 -4.66 4.28 -13.05
C ASP A 16 -3.80 3.01 -12.90
N SER A 17 -2.56 3.15 -12.42
CA SER A 17 -1.58 2.05 -12.47
C SER A 17 -1.22 1.46 -11.10
N ILE A 18 -1.46 2.18 -10.00
CA ILE A 18 -1.04 1.74 -8.67
C ILE A 18 -2.28 1.40 -7.82
N GLU A 19 -2.29 0.20 -7.25
CA GLU A 19 -3.32 -0.29 -6.34
C GLU A 19 -2.68 -0.81 -5.04
N ILE A 20 -3.09 -0.25 -3.91
CA ILE A 20 -2.68 -0.65 -2.58
C ILE A 20 -3.86 -1.38 -1.92
N THR A 21 -3.68 -2.65 -1.59
CA THR A 21 -4.69 -3.48 -0.94
C THR A 21 -4.31 -3.75 0.50
N VAL A 22 -5.23 -3.54 1.44
CA VAL A 22 -5.05 -3.94 2.84
C VAL A 22 -5.32 -5.43 2.96
N ILE A 23 -4.28 -6.26 2.92
CA ILE A 23 -4.39 -7.72 2.97
C ILE A 23 -4.85 -8.18 4.36
N ARG A 24 -4.22 -7.66 5.42
CA ARG A 24 -4.54 -8.05 6.80
C ARG A 24 -4.13 -6.98 7.78
N VAL A 25 -4.95 -6.75 8.79
CA VAL A 25 -4.60 -5.94 9.97
C VAL A 25 -4.43 -6.90 11.14
N CYS A 26 -3.28 -6.86 11.81
CA CYS A 26 -2.98 -7.69 12.97
C CYS A 26 -2.36 -6.82 14.06
N GLY A 27 -3.18 -6.37 15.02
CA GLY A 27 -2.78 -5.41 16.04
C GLY A 27 -2.16 -4.17 15.40
N ASN A 28 -0.89 -3.92 15.68
CA ASN A 28 -0.14 -2.76 15.16
C ASN A 28 0.52 -3.00 13.80
N LYS A 29 0.41 -4.21 13.22
CA LYS A 29 1.00 -4.54 11.92
C LYS A 29 -0.07 -4.65 10.85
N VAL A 30 0.15 -3.97 9.73
CA VAL A 30 -0.71 -4.06 8.55
C VAL A 30 0.08 -4.71 7.42
N ARG A 31 -0.51 -5.72 6.80
CA ARG A 31 -0.01 -6.27 5.53
C ARG A 31 -0.65 -5.49 4.40
N LEU A 32 0.19 -4.79 3.65
CA LEU A 32 -0.21 -4.06 2.45
C LEU A 32 0.29 -4.85 1.23
N GLY A 33 -0.61 -5.11 0.29
CA GLY A 33 -0.26 -5.56 -1.05
C GLY A 33 -0.16 -4.34 -1.94
N ILE A 34 0.98 -4.14 -2.59
CA ILE A 34 1.20 -3.01 -3.48
C ILE A 34 1.32 -3.59 -4.89
N HIS A 35 0.37 -3.26 -5.75
CA HIS A 35 0.40 -3.56 -7.15
C HIS A 35 0.76 -2.28 -7.89
N ALA A 36 1.95 -2.25 -8.48
CA ALA A 36 2.45 -1.11 -9.23
C ALA A 36 3.15 -1.64 -10.50
N PRO A 37 3.16 -0.86 -11.59
CA PRO A 37 3.85 -1.23 -12.82
C PRO A 37 5.38 -1.20 -12.61
N ASN A 38 6.12 -1.93 -13.44
CA ASN A 38 7.58 -2.09 -13.33
C ASN A 38 8.38 -0.78 -13.38
N HIS A 39 7.81 0.30 -13.92
CA HIS A 39 8.45 1.61 -13.96
C HIS A 39 8.38 2.37 -12.63
N VAL A 40 7.53 1.92 -11.68
CA VAL A 40 7.41 2.52 -10.34
C VAL A 40 8.12 1.61 -9.33
N PRO A 41 9.31 2.01 -8.83
CA PRO A 41 9.99 1.23 -7.81
C PRO A 41 9.26 1.33 -6.47
N VAL A 42 8.85 0.18 -5.94
CA VAL A 42 8.27 0.07 -4.59
C VAL A 42 9.40 -0.23 -3.62
N LEU A 43 9.88 0.81 -2.93
CA LEU A 43 10.95 0.69 -1.94
C LEU A 43 10.38 0.84 -0.54
N ARG A 44 10.94 0.06 0.38
CA ARG A 44 10.70 0.25 1.81
C ARG A 44 11.52 1.44 2.27
N GLU A 45 10.88 2.39 2.94
CA GLU A 45 11.53 3.63 3.34
C GLU A 45 12.72 3.37 4.28
N GLU A 46 12.61 2.35 5.14
CA GLU A 46 13.68 1.95 6.05
C GLU A 46 14.93 1.36 5.36
N LEU A 47 14.85 1.04 4.05
CA LEU A 47 15.97 0.52 3.27
C LEU A 47 16.68 1.60 2.44
N LYS A 48 16.20 2.84 2.43
CA LYS A 48 16.90 3.94 1.75
C LYS A 48 18.10 4.37 2.59
N LYS A 49 19.30 4.06 2.08
CA LYS A 49 20.58 4.59 2.57
C LYS A 49 20.94 5.86 1.79
#